data_AF-A0A417Y205-F1
#
_entry.id   AF-A0A417Y205-F1
#
_cell.length_a   1.000
_cell.length_b   1.000
_cell.length_c   1.000
_cell.angle_alpha   90.00
_cell.angle_beta   90.00
_cell.angle_gamma   90.00
#
_symmetry.space_group_name_H-M   'P 1'
#
loop_
_entity.id
_entity.type
_entity.pdbx_description
1 polymer ?
#
loop_
_entity_poly.entity_id
_entity_poly.type
_entity_poly.pdbx_seq_one_letter_code
_entity_poly.pdbx_strand_id
1 'polypeptide(L)'
;MPGSSGDGAPVHVTAHAQWLVAPAITGIAPPSGPLAGGTEVVITGSGFTGATAVSFGVRNPATSFTVDSDIQITAISPASATATTRNVRVTTGGGTSPAVAADLFTWQ
;
A
#
# COMPACT_ATOMS: atom_id res chain seq x y z
N MET A 1 5.05 53.04 15.97
CA MET A 1 5.95 52.94 14.80
C MET A 1 7.29 52.44 15.30
N PRO A 2 8.03 51.55 14.62
CA PRO A 2 7.75 50.32 13.85
C PRO A 2 8.16 49.08 14.73
N GLY A 3 7.95 47.79 14.43
CA GLY A 3 8.07 47.02 13.19
C GLY A 3 9.36 46.19 13.22
N SER A 4 9.25 44.86 13.04
CA SER A 4 10.21 43.88 12.43
C SER A 4 9.98 42.49 13.03
N SER A 5 9.09 41.66 12.48
CA SER A 5 9.33 40.74 11.34
C SER A 5 10.10 39.48 11.76
N GLY A 6 9.41 38.34 11.70
CA GLY A 6 9.99 37.02 11.95
C GLY A 6 8.95 35.92 11.77
N ASP A 7 8.48 35.78 10.53
CA ASP A 7 8.02 34.55 9.89
C ASP A 7 6.86 33.77 10.54
N GLY A 8 5.67 34.03 9.99
CA GLY A 8 4.57 33.07 10.03
C GLY A 8 4.98 31.78 9.32
N ALA A 9 5.24 30.74 10.09
CA ALA A 9 4.88 29.40 9.63
C ALA A 9 3.36 29.29 9.82
N PRO A 10 2.56 29.03 8.76
CA PRO A 10 1.25 28.45 9.02
C PRO A 10 1.55 27.15 9.77
N VAL A 11 1.18 27.09 11.04
CA VAL A 11 0.90 25.81 11.69
C VAL A 11 -0.37 25.29 11.02
N HIS A 12 -0.24 24.90 9.74
CA HIS A 12 -0.97 23.74 9.28
C HIS A 12 -0.78 22.74 10.39
N VAL A 13 -1.89 22.37 11.03
CA VAL A 13 -2.01 21.21 11.87
C VAL A 13 -1.57 20.04 11.00
N THR A 14 -0.26 19.89 10.85
CA THR A 14 0.38 18.89 10.02
C THR A 14 0.31 17.69 10.92
N ALA A 15 -0.64 16.81 10.56
CA ALA A 15 -1.00 15.59 11.25
C ALA A 15 0.00 15.21 12.34
N HIS A 16 -0.48 15.10 13.57
CA HIS A 16 0.22 14.35 14.59
C HIS A 16 0.51 13.00 13.95
N ALA A 17 1.72 12.79 13.44
CA ALA A 17 2.21 11.51 13.03
C ALA A 17 2.45 10.77 14.36
N GLN A 18 1.35 10.40 15.01
CA GLN A 18 1.29 9.25 15.89
C GLN A 18 2.14 8.18 15.22
N TRP A 19 3.08 7.61 15.97
CA TRP A 19 4.09 6.62 15.56
C TRP A 19 3.49 5.31 15.00
N LEU A 20 2.47 5.39 14.14
CA LEU A 20 2.03 4.28 13.34
C LEU A 20 3.09 4.07 12.27
N VAL A 21 3.81 2.96 12.41
CA VAL A 21 4.76 2.46 11.42
C VAL A 21 4.01 2.19 10.11
N ALA A 22 4.53 2.72 9.01
CA ALA A 22 4.02 2.39 7.69
C ALA A 22 4.21 0.88 7.44
N PRO A 23 3.23 0.22 6.79
CA PRO A 23 3.34 -1.20 6.51
C PRO A 23 4.53 -1.45 5.57
N ALA A 24 5.20 -2.59 5.74
CA ALA A 24 6.29 -3.02 4.86
C ALA A 24 5.93 -4.35 4.22
N ILE A 25 6.14 -4.47 2.91
CA ILE A 25 5.94 -5.73 2.18
C ILE A 25 7.32 -6.37 1.97
N THR A 26 7.47 -7.62 2.36
CA THR A 26 8.71 -8.40 2.20
C THR A 26 8.60 -9.45 1.09
N GLY A 27 7.39 -9.78 0.65
CA GLY A 27 7.17 -10.69 -0.48
C GLY A 27 5.70 -10.88 -0.81
N ILE A 28 5.43 -11.27 -2.06
CA ILE A 28 4.11 -11.69 -2.52
C ILE A 28 4.18 -13.04 -3.25
N ALA A 29 3.16 -13.88 -3.08
CA ALA A 29 3.10 -15.19 -3.70
C ALA A 29 1.65 -15.60 -4.04
N PRO A 30 1.37 -16.02 -5.30
CA PRO A 30 2.24 -15.92 -6.46
C PRO A 30 2.46 -14.46 -6.89
N PRO A 31 3.65 -14.08 -7.40
CA PRO A 31 3.93 -12.73 -7.90
C PRO A 31 3.37 -12.49 -9.32
N SER A 32 2.47 -13.34 -9.79
CA SER A 32 1.89 -13.23 -11.11
C SER A 32 0.54 -13.91 -11.24
N GLY A 33 -0.28 -13.42 -12.17
CA GLY A 33 -1.60 -13.96 -12.46
C GLY A 33 -2.12 -13.57 -13.85
N PRO A 34 -3.29 -14.08 -14.25
CA PRO A 34 -3.87 -13.79 -15.54
C PRO A 34 -4.39 -12.34 -15.61
N LEU A 35 -4.42 -11.77 -16.82
CA LEU A 35 -5.06 -10.46 -17.09
C LEU A 35 -6.49 -10.36 -16.56
N ALA A 36 -7.24 -11.47 -16.54
CA ALA A 36 -8.60 -11.52 -16.02
C ALA A 36 -8.71 -11.22 -14.50
N GLY A 37 -7.59 -11.26 -13.76
CA GLY A 37 -7.59 -11.15 -12.31
C GLY A 37 -8.13 -12.41 -11.63
N GLY A 38 -8.45 -12.30 -10.35
CA GLY A 38 -8.95 -13.42 -9.55
C GLY A 38 -7.87 -14.31 -8.94
N THR A 39 -6.59 -14.00 -9.12
CA THR A 39 -5.51 -14.69 -8.41
C THR A 39 -5.51 -14.31 -6.94
N GLU A 40 -5.52 -15.31 -6.09
CA GLU A 40 -5.27 -15.16 -4.66
C GLU A 40 -3.77 -14.98 -4.43
N VAL A 41 -3.40 -13.80 -3.94
CA VAL A 41 -2.03 -13.37 -3.69
C VAL A 41 -1.84 -13.20 -2.20
N VAL A 42 -0.95 -14.01 -1.64
CA VAL A 42 -0.50 -13.88 -0.26
C VAL A 42 0.58 -12.82 -0.22
N ILE A 43 0.33 -11.75 0.53
CA ILE A 43 1.24 -10.63 0.78
C ILE A 43 1.82 -10.84 2.18
N THR A 44 3.13 -10.93 2.26
CA THR A 44 3.89 -11.08 3.50
C THR A 44 4.65 -9.80 3.83
N GLY A 45 4.77 -9.50 5.13
CA GLY A 45 5.31 -8.22 5.55
C GLY A 45 5.20 -7.95 7.05
N SER A 46 4.98 -6.69 7.40
CA SER A 46 4.80 -6.23 8.79
C SER A 46 3.95 -4.97 8.86
N GLY A 47 3.24 -4.77 9.96
CA GLY A 47 2.41 -3.59 10.18
C GLY A 47 1.11 -3.61 9.38
N PHE A 48 0.59 -4.78 9.06
CA PHE A 48 -0.70 -4.95 8.35
C PHE A 48 -1.92 -4.80 9.26
N THR A 49 -1.73 -4.72 10.58
CA THR A 49 -2.83 -4.44 11.51
C THR A 49 -3.51 -3.12 11.15
N GLY A 50 -4.81 -3.18 10.88
CA GLY A 50 -5.59 -2.01 10.45
C GLY A 50 -5.35 -1.60 8.99
N ALA A 51 -4.94 -2.53 8.13
CA ALA A 51 -4.96 -2.31 6.68
C ALA A 51 -6.38 -1.98 6.21
N THR A 52 -6.52 -0.85 5.54
CA THR A 52 -7.79 -0.33 5.03
C THR A 52 -7.91 -0.47 3.51
N ALA A 53 -6.79 -0.62 2.80
CA ALA A 53 -6.78 -0.86 1.37
C ALA A 53 -5.55 -1.66 0.92
N VAL A 54 -5.74 -2.46 -0.12
CA VAL A 54 -4.68 -3.10 -0.91
C VAL A 54 -4.87 -2.70 -2.36
N SER A 55 -3.79 -2.32 -3.03
CA SER A 55 -3.81 -1.90 -4.43
C SER A 55 -2.70 -2.59 -5.21
N PHE A 56 -3.03 -3.05 -6.41
CA PHE A 56 -2.12 -3.67 -7.35
C PHE A 56 -1.74 -2.61 -8.41
N GLY A 57 -0.83 -1.70 -8.03
CA GLY A 57 -0.41 -0.56 -8.85
C GLY A 57 -1.27 0.70 -8.70
N VAL A 58 -1.02 1.69 -9.56
CA VAL A 58 -1.72 2.99 -9.51
C VAL A 58 -3.17 2.81 -9.97
N ARG A 59 -4.13 3.14 -9.08
CA ARG A 59 -5.59 3.11 -9.35
C ARG A 59 -6.18 1.74 -9.69
N ASN A 60 -5.54 0.65 -9.29
CA ASN A 60 -6.07 -0.71 -9.41
C ASN A 60 -6.23 -1.33 -8.02
N PRO A 61 -7.33 -1.06 -7.30
CA PRO A 61 -7.58 -1.67 -5.99
C PRO A 61 -7.75 -3.19 -6.13
N ALA A 62 -7.36 -3.93 -5.09
CA ALA A 62 -7.66 -5.36 -4.98
C ALA A 62 -9.18 -5.58 -5.03
N THR A 63 -9.62 -6.69 -5.63
CA THR A 63 -11.06 -7.04 -5.69
C THR A 63 -11.59 -7.32 -4.28
N SER A 64 -10.78 -7.99 -3.47
CA SER A 64 -11.00 -8.20 -2.05
C SER A 64 -9.65 -8.44 -1.37
N PHE A 65 -9.59 -8.24 -0.06
CA PHE A 65 -8.45 -8.64 0.75
C PHE A 65 -8.91 -9.01 2.15
N THR A 66 -8.14 -9.88 2.80
CA THR A 66 -8.32 -10.33 4.18
C THR A 66 -6.99 -10.19 4.89
N VAL A 67 -7.01 -9.53 6.04
CA VAL A 67 -5.83 -9.44 6.91
C VAL A 67 -5.83 -10.68 7.79
N ASP A 68 -5.00 -11.66 7.45
CA ASP A 68 -4.86 -12.89 8.24
C ASP A 68 -4.11 -12.61 9.56
N SER A 69 -3.07 -11.77 9.50
CA SER A 69 -2.28 -11.35 10.65
C SER A 69 -1.51 -10.06 10.36
N ASP A 70 -0.80 -9.52 11.37
CA ASP A 70 0.04 -8.32 11.18
C ASP A 70 1.15 -8.50 10.10
N ILE A 71 1.49 -9.75 9.80
CA ILE A 71 2.56 -10.11 8.87
C ILE A 71 2.06 -10.78 7.58
N GLN A 72 0.74 -11.00 7.45
CA GLN A 72 0.16 -11.67 6.29
C GLN A 72 -1.21 -11.11 5.91
N ILE A 73 -1.36 -10.77 4.63
CA ILE A 73 -2.63 -10.40 4.00
C ILE A 73 -2.86 -11.33 2.82
N THR A 74 -4.06 -11.86 2.69
CA THR A 74 -4.52 -12.53 1.47
C THR A 74 -5.34 -11.56 0.63
N ALA A 75 -4.89 -11.24 -0.58
CA ALA A 75 -5.56 -10.29 -1.46
C ALA A 75 -5.87 -10.92 -2.83
N ILE A 76 -7.03 -10.59 -3.39
CA ILE A 76 -7.43 -11.04 -4.72
C ILE A 76 -7.04 -9.98 -5.74
N SER A 77 -6.18 -10.37 -6.70
CA SER A 77 -5.72 -9.48 -7.76
C SER A 77 -6.91 -9.02 -8.63
N PRO A 78 -6.98 -7.73 -9.00
CA PRO A 78 -7.99 -7.23 -9.92
C PRO A 78 -7.66 -7.60 -11.36
N ALA A 79 -8.65 -7.50 -12.24
CA ALA A 79 -8.44 -7.57 -13.68
C ALA A 79 -7.55 -6.41 -14.16
N SER A 80 -6.65 -6.69 -15.10
CA SER A 80 -5.84 -5.70 -15.80
C SER A 80 -6.06 -5.82 -17.29
N ALA A 81 -6.27 -4.69 -17.97
CA ALA A 81 -6.43 -4.66 -19.42
C ALA A 81 -5.10 -4.88 -20.18
N THR A 82 -3.96 -4.79 -19.49
CA THR A 82 -2.62 -4.84 -20.10
C THR A 82 -1.70 -5.77 -19.33
N ALA A 83 -0.89 -6.56 -20.06
CA ALA A 83 0.16 -7.36 -19.48
C ALA A 83 1.29 -6.44 -19.03
N THR A 84 1.46 -6.29 -17.72
CA THR A 84 2.39 -5.34 -17.14
C THR A 84 2.80 -5.81 -15.75
N THR A 85 3.86 -5.25 -15.20
CA THR A 85 4.28 -5.48 -13.82
C THR A 85 4.04 -4.21 -13.03
N ARG A 86 3.37 -4.32 -11.88
CA ARG A 86 3.12 -3.17 -10.98
C ARG A 86 3.37 -3.55 -9.53
N ASN A 87 3.72 -2.56 -8.74
CA ASN A 87 3.90 -2.69 -7.30
C ASN A 87 2.56 -2.88 -6.58
N VAL A 88 2.48 -3.87 -5.71
CA VAL A 88 1.41 -4.03 -4.74
C VAL A 88 1.67 -3.10 -3.57
N ARG A 89 0.65 -2.38 -3.12
CA ARG A 89 0.75 -1.45 -1.99
C ARG A 89 -0.37 -1.70 -1.00
N VAL A 90 -0.01 -1.71 0.27
CA VAL A 90 -0.93 -1.79 1.41
C VAL A 90 -1.02 -0.42 2.06
N THR A 91 -2.24 0.02 2.37
CA THR A 91 -2.49 1.26 3.10
C THR A 91 -3.12 0.92 4.44
N THR A 92 -2.57 1.48 5.51
CA THR A 92 -3.05 1.38 6.88
C THR A 92 -3.25 2.78 7.46
N GLY A 93 -3.74 2.87 8.71
CA GLY A 93 -3.78 4.13 9.45
C GLY A 93 -2.41 4.79 9.63
N GLY A 94 -1.31 4.04 9.47
CA GLY A 94 0.07 4.55 9.54
C GLY A 94 0.65 5.08 8.25
N GLY A 95 -0.04 4.87 7.12
CA GLY A 95 0.42 5.29 5.80
C GLY A 95 0.38 4.16 4.78
N THR A 96 1.05 4.37 3.65
CA THR A 96 1.12 3.40 2.55
C THR A 96 2.49 2.76 2.50
N SER A 97 2.55 1.47 2.20
CA SER A 97 3.80 0.74 2.06
C SER A 97 4.68 1.34 0.94
N PRO A 98 6.01 1.35 1.13
CA PRO A 98 6.93 1.73 0.07
C PRO A 98 6.86 0.71 -1.07
N ALA A 99 7.17 1.15 -2.29
CA ALA A 99 7.30 0.26 -3.44
C ALA A 99 8.68 -0.42 -3.41
N VAL A 100 8.69 -1.74 -3.43
CA VAL A 100 9.91 -2.58 -3.39
C VAL A 100 9.86 -3.67 -4.45
N ALA A 101 11.01 -4.23 -4.82
CA ALA A 101 11.03 -5.32 -5.82
C ALA A 101 10.22 -6.56 -5.38
N ALA A 102 10.06 -6.76 -4.06
CA ALA A 102 9.33 -7.88 -3.49
C ALA A 102 7.80 -7.78 -3.61
N ASP A 103 7.26 -6.60 -3.94
CA ASP A 103 5.83 -6.35 -4.12
C ASP A 103 5.41 -6.32 -5.61
N LEU A 104 6.30 -6.70 -6.53
CA LEU A 104 6.01 -6.69 -7.96
C LEU A 104 5.08 -7.84 -8.34
N PHE A 105 3.88 -7.49 -8.82
CA PHE A 105 2.93 -8.42 -9.41
C PHE A 105 2.83 -8.25 -10.92
N THR A 106 2.97 -9.35 -11.66
CA THR A 106 2.91 -9.37 -13.13
C THR A 106 1.60 -9.97 -13.63
N TRP A 107 0.83 -9.19 -14.41
CA TRP A 107 -0.30 -9.73 -15.17
C TRP A 107 0.18 -10.24 -16.52
N GLN A 108 -0.26 -11.44 -16.89
CA GLN A 108 0.10 -12.10 -18.16
C GLN A 108 -1.10 -12.84 -18.78
#